data_AF-A0AB37Q6V4-F1
#
_entry.id   AF-A0AB37Q6V4-F1
#
_cell.length_a   1.000
_cell.length_b   1.000
_cell.length_c   1.000
_cell.angle_alpha   90.00
_cell.angle_beta   90.00
_cell.angle_gamma   90.00
#
_symmetry.space_group_name_H-M   'P 1'
#
loop_
_entity.id
_entity.type
_entity.pdbx_description
1 polymer ?
#
loop_
_entity_poly.entity_id
_entity_poly.type
_entity_poly.pdbx_seq_one_letter_code
_entity_poly.pdbx_strand_id
1 'polypeptide(L)'
;MAFWRRLSSLGRSLARYAIRDTLAIVERIASGDLTHTAAITRRDELGVLQQGIQRMGNTLRELISGIRDGVTQIASAAEELSAVTEQTSAGVNSQKVETDQVATAMHEMSATVHEVARNAEQASVAASDADKQAREGDKVVGEAIQQIERLATEVARSSDAMNVLEQESDKIGKVMDVIKAVAEQTNLLALNAAIEAARAGEAGRGFAVVADEVRGLAQRTQQST
;
A
#
# COMPACT_ATOMS: atom_id res chain seq x y z
N MET A 1 -101.99 31.73 -70.42
CA MET A 1 -101.62 30.43 -69.81
C MET A 1 -100.33 29.79 -70.35
N ALA A 2 -99.97 29.92 -71.64
CA ALA A 2 -98.80 29.26 -72.22
C ALA A 2 -97.43 29.74 -71.68
N PHE A 3 -97.28 31.05 -71.40
CA PHE A 3 -96.04 31.64 -70.87
C PHE A 3 -95.67 31.10 -69.48
N TRP A 4 -96.64 31.05 -68.56
CA TRP A 4 -96.45 30.51 -67.20
C TRP A 4 -96.14 29.00 -67.19
N ARG A 5 -96.73 28.21 -68.11
CA ARG A 5 -96.36 26.79 -68.28
C ARG A 5 -94.90 26.63 -68.72
N ARG A 6 -94.43 27.45 -69.67
CA ARG A 6 -93.05 27.41 -70.19
C ARG A 6 -92.02 27.84 -69.15
N LEU A 7 -92.33 28.86 -68.35
CA LEU A 7 -91.51 29.31 -67.23
C LEU A 7 -91.41 28.24 -66.12
N SER A 8 -92.53 27.57 -65.80
CA SER A 8 -92.54 26.47 -64.83
C SER A 8 -91.81 25.20 -65.31
N SER A 9 -91.74 24.96 -66.63
CA SER A 9 -90.99 23.83 -67.19
C SER A 9 -89.49 24.10 -67.20
N LEU A 10 -89.06 25.34 -67.45
CA LEU A 10 -87.66 25.77 -67.34
C LEU A 10 -87.18 25.68 -65.88
N GLY A 11 -87.96 26.17 -64.92
CA GLY A 11 -87.62 26.05 -63.49
C GLY A 11 -87.43 24.60 -63.05
N ARG A 12 -88.29 23.68 -63.52
CA ARG A 12 -88.20 22.23 -63.23
C ARG A 12 -87.05 21.52 -63.96
N SER A 13 -86.62 21.98 -65.13
CA SER A 13 -85.46 21.40 -65.81
C SER A 13 -84.15 21.85 -65.14
N LEU A 14 -84.06 23.13 -64.73
CA LEU A 14 -82.93 23.68 -63.99
C LEU A 14 -82.77 23.04 -62.60
N ALA A 15 -83.88 22.76 -61.90
CA ALA A 15 -83.86 22.03 -60.63
C ALA A 15 -83.38 20.57 -60.80
N ARG A 16 -83.87 19.85 -61.82
CA ARG A 16 -83.43 18.46 -62.09
C ARG A 16 -81.96 18.37 -62.47
N TYR A 17 -81.45 19.32 -63.25
CA TYR A 17 -80.04 19.39 -63.57
C TYR A 17 -79.18 19.59 -62.32
N ALA A 18 -79.53 20.56 -61.47
CA ALA A 18 -78.80 20.83 -60.22
C ALA A 18 -78.82 19.63 -59.25
N ILE A 19 -79.94 18.89 -59.14
CA ILE A 19 -80.02 17.70 -58.29
C ILE A 19 -79.11 16.58 -58.82
N ARG A 20 -79.11 16.34 -60.15
CA ARG A 20 -78.24 15.33 -60.76
C ARG A 20 -76.76 15.68 -60.61
N ASP A 21 -76.41 16.94 -60.80
CA ASP A 21 -75.06 17.45 -60.61
C ASP A 21 -74.60 17.30 -59.14
N THR A 22 -75.47 17.67 -58.19
CA THR A 22 -75.22 17.49 -56.76
C THR A 22 -75.03 16.01 -56.40
N LEU A 23 -75.86 15.12 -56.95
CA LEU A 23 -75.74 13.68 -56.72
C LEU A 23 -74.40 13.13 -57.25
N ALA A 24 -73.97 13.57 -58.43
CA ALA A 24 -72.68 13.18 -59.00
C ALA A 24 -71.50 13.62 -58.12
N ILE A 25 -71.56 14.81 -57.50
CA ILE A 25 -70.53 15.26 -56.55
C ILE A 25 -70.52 14.38 -55.30
N VAL A 26 -71.70 14.04 -54.75
CA VAL A 26 -71.81 13.17 -53.58
C VAL A 26 -71.28 11.76 -53.88
N GLU A 27 -71.61 11.18 -55.04
CA GLU A 27 -71.11 9.87 -55.46
C GLU A 27 -69.58 9.85 -55.58
N ARG A 28 -68.98 10.95 -56.06
CA ARG A 28 -67.51 11.09 -56.14
C ARG A 28 -66.86 11.21 -54.76
N ILE A 29 -67.44 12.02 -53.86
CA ILE A 29 -66.96 12.09 -52.47
C ILE A 29 -67.07 10.71 -51.81
N ALA A 30 -68.18 10.00 -52.03
CA ALA A 30 -68.40 8.66 -51.49
C ALA A 30 -67.46 7.61 -52.09
N SER A 31 -67.01 7.77 -53.34
CA SER A 31 -65.98 6.91 -53.95
C SER A 31 -64.55 7.29 -53.57
N GLY A 32 -64.36 8.34 -52.77
CA GLY A 32 -63.05 8.83 -52.33
C GLY A 32 -62.37 9.79 -53.30
N ASP A 33 -63.01 10.14 -54.42
CA ASP A 33 -62.53 11.18 -55.32
C ASP A 33 -62.89 12.57 -54.79
N LEU A 34 -62.00 13.10 -53.97
CA LEU A 34 -62.09 14.46 -53.44
C LEU A 34 -61.38 15.47 -54.34
N THR A 35 -61.01 15.17 -55.58
CA THR A 35 -60.23 16.11 -56.43
C THR A 35 -61.08 17.19 -57.08
N HIS A 36 -62.40 16.98 -57.16
CA HIS A 36 -63.29 17.88 -57.87
C HIS A 36 -63.63 19.14 -57.07
N THR A 37 -63.75 20.25 -57.79
CA THR A 37 -64.19 21.53 -57.22
C THR A 37 -65.22 22.12 -58.18
N ALA A 38 -66.47 22.19 -57.75
CA ALA A 38 -67.55 22.71 -58.59
C ALA A 38 -67.77 24.21 -58.30
N ALA A 39 -67.93 25.02 -59.36
CA ALA A 39 -68.27 26.43 -59.24
C ALA A 39 -69.77 26.59 -58.99
N ILE A 40 -70.16 26.89 -57.76
CA ILE A 40 -71.57 27.04 -57.37
C ILE A 40 -72.03 28.46 -57.68
N THR A 41 -72.80 28.63 -58.76
CA THR A 41 -73.29 29.94 -59.22
C THR A 41 -74.72 30.26 -58.74
N ARG A 42 -75.40 29.28 -58.14
CA ARG A 42 -76.81 29.34 -57.75
C ARG A 42 -76.96 29.84 -56.30
N ARG A 43 -78.00 30.66 -56.04
CA ARG A 43 -78.22 31.37 -54.75
C ARG A 43 -79.48 30.92 -53.98
N ASP A 44 -80.10 29.83 -54.38
CA ASP A 44 -81.26 29.26 -53.68
C ASP A 44 -80.86 28.04 -52.82
N GLU A 45 -81.83 27.33 -52.26
CA GLU A 45 -81.63 26.22 -51.33
C GLU A 45 -80.77 25.09 -51.91
N LEU A 46 -80.85 24.84 -53.23
CA LEU A 46 -79.98 23.87 -53.89
C LEU A 46 -78.53 24.37 -53.99
N GLY A 47 -78.35 25.68 -54.20
CA GLY A 47 -77.02 26.30 -54.11
C GLY A 47 -76.42 26.19 -52.71
N VAL A 48 -77.23 26.37 -51.66
CA VAL A 48 -76.79 26.18 -50.26
C VAL A 48 -76.41 24.72 -49.98
N LEU A 49 -77.19 23.76 -50.46
CA LEU A 49 -76.88 22.33 -50.34
C LEU A 49 -75.55 21.97 -51.03
N GLN A 50 -75.35 22.43 -52.27
CA GLN A 50 -74.10 22.24 -53.01
C GLN A 50 -72.91 22.83 -52.25
N GLN A 51 -73.07 24.00 -51.61
CA GLN A 51 -72.01 24.62 -50.81
C GLN A 51 -71.67 23.79 -49.57
N GLY A 52 -72.67 23.23 -48.90
CA GLY A 52 -72.48 22.33 -47.75
C GLY A 52 -71.71 21.06 -48.13
N ILE A 53 -72.07 20.43 -49.26
CA ILE A 53 -71.38 19.23 -49.78
C ILE A 53 -69.95 19.56 -50.19
N GLN A 54 -69.71 20.69 -50.86
CA GLN A 54 -68.35 21.12 -51.21
C GLN A 54 -67.50 21.37 -49.96
N ARG A 55 -68.07 21.98 -48.91
CA ARG A 55 -67.39 22.18 -47.63
C ARG A 55 -67.03 20.84 -46.99
N MET A 56 -67.95 19.88 -46.96
CA MET A 56 -67.70 18.52 -46.46
C MET A 56 -66.57 17.84 -47.25
N GLY A 57 -66.59 17.90 -48.58
CA GLY A 57 -65.52 17.36 -49.42
C GLY A 57 -64.16 18.00 -49.15
N ASN A 58 -64.12 19.32 -48.96
CA ASN A 58 -62.89 20.04 -48.59
C ASN A 58 -62.38 19.60 -47.21
N THR A 59 -63.25 19.51 -46.19
CA THR A 59 -62.87 19.05 -44.85
C THR A 59 -62.35 17.61 -44.87
N LEU A 60 -62.98 16.71 -45.63
CA LEU A 60 -62.48 15.34 -45.80
C LEU A 60 -61.11 15.33 -46.48
N ARG A 61 -60.89 16.19 -47.47
CA ARG A 61 -59.61 16.30 -48.19
C ARG A 61 -58.51 16.78 -47.23
N GLU A 62 -58.79 17.78 -46.42
CA GLU A 62 -57.89 18.29 -45.38
C GLU A 62 -57.55 17.21 -44.34
N LEU A 63 -58.56 16.45 -43.88
CA LEU A 63 -58.34 15.33 -42.94
C LEU A 63 -57.45 14.23 -43.54
N ILE A 64 -57.71 13.83 -44.79
CA ILE A 64 -56.89 12.81 -45.47
C ILE A 64 -55.47 13.32 -45.71
N SER A 65 -55.29 14.59 -46.06
CA SER A 65 -53.97 15.22 -46.18
C SER A 65 -53.24 15.17 -44.84
N GLY A 66 -53.88 15.58 -43.75
CA GLY A 66 -53.29 15.53 -42.41
C GLY A 66 -52.93 14.11 -41.95
N ILE A 67 -53.77 13.11 -42.28
CA ILE A 67 -53.45 11.69 -42.02
C ILE A 67 -52.23 11.26 -42.81
N ARG A 68 -52.15 11.62 -44.09
CA ARG A 68 -51.01 11.28 -44.95
C ARG A 68 -49.71 11.88 -44.41
N ASP A 69 -49.74 13.16 -44.03
CA ASP A 69 -48.60 13.86 -43.44
C ASP A 69 -48.18 13.19 -42.12
N GLY A 70 -49.15 12.82 -41.27
CA GLY A 70 -48.91 12.09 -40.03
C GLY A 70 -48.28 10.70 -40.26
N VAL A 71 -48.73 9.95 -41.27
CA VAL A 71 -48.14 8.65 -41.63
C VAL A 71 -46.71 8.82 -42.12
N THR A 72 -46.43 9.84 -42.94
CA THR A 72 -45.06 10.16 -43.37
C THR A 72 -44.17 10.50 -42.18
N GLN A 73 -44.65 11.30 -41.23
CA GLN A 73 -43.90 11.64 -40.03
C GLN A 73 -43.63 10.42 -39.14
N ILE A 74 -44.61 9.52 -38.99
CA ILE A 74 -44.44 8.26 -38.25
C ILE A 74 -43.40 7.37 -38.94
N ALA A 75 -43.41 7.27 -40.27
CA ALA A 75 -42.44 6.47 -41.01
C ALA A 75 -41.01 6.99 -40.79
N SER A 76 -40.80 8.32 -40.88
CA SER A 76 -39.50 8.92 -40.60
C SER A 76 -39.05 8.71 -39.15
N ALA A 77 -39.96 8.88 -38.19
CA ALA A 77 -39.65 8.64 -36.78
C ALA A 77 -39.29 7.16 -36.50
N ALA A 78 -39.89 6.21 -37.21
CA ALA A 78 -39.56 4.80 -37.11
C ALA A 78 -38.17 4.47 -37.67
N GLU A 79 -37.79 5.11 -38.79
CA GLU A 79 -36.43 4.98 -39.35
C GLU A 79 -35.37 5.55 -38.40
N GLU A 80 -35.61 6.74 -37.82
CA GLU A 80 -34.74 7.33 -36.81
C GLU A 80 -34.60 6.43 -35.58
N LEU A 81 -35.72 5.89 -35.08
CA LEU A 81 -35.72 4.97 -33.95
C LEU A 81 -34.94 3.68 -34.24
N SER A 82 -35.05 3.14 -35.47
CA SER A 82 -34.27 1.98 -35.90
C SER A 82 -32.77 2.29 -35.86
N ALA A 83 -32.35 3.43 -36.41
CA ALA A 83 -30.96 3.85 -36.40
C ALA A 83 -30.42 4.05 -34.96
N VAL A 84 -31.20 4.70 -34.08
CA VAL A 84 -30.83 4.88 -32.67
C VAL A 84 -30.74 3.53 -31.94
N THR A 85 -31.63 2.58 -32.26
CA THR A 85 -31.63 1.24 -31.67
C THR A 85 -30.39 0.45 -32.10
N GLU A 86 -30.00 0.52 -33.37
CA GLU A 86 -28.76 -0.10 -33.86
C GLU A 86 -27.52 0.49 -33.18
N GLN A 87 -27.44 1.82 -33.06
CA GLN A 87 -26.35 2.48 -32.34
C GLN A 87 -26.30 2.07 -30.87
N THR A 88 -27.47 1.97 -30.22
CA THR A 88 -27.57 1.55 -28.82
C THR A 88 -27.11 0.11 -28.65
N SER A 89 -27.50 -0.78 -29.56
CA SER A 89 -27.06 -2.18 -29.56
C SER A 89 -25.53 -2.31 -29.70
N ALA A 90 -24.93 -1.52 -30.59
CA ALA A 90 -23.48 -1.46 -30.73
C ALA A 90 -22.81 -0.94 -29.44
N GLY A 91 -23.36 0.11 -28.83
CA GLY A 91 -22.87 0.64 -27.56
C GLY A 91 -22.94 -0.36 -26.41
N VAL A 92 -24.04 -1.11 -26.30
CA VAL A 92 -24.19 -2.19 -25.31
C VAL A 92 -23.15 -3.29 -25.51
N ASN A 93 -22.84 -3.65 -26.76
CA ASN A 93 -21.80 -4.63 -27.03
C ASN A 93 -20.40 -4.13 -26.62
N SER A 94 -20.07 -2.86 -26.88
CA SER A 94 -18.83 -2.26 -26.38
C SER A 94 -18.76 -2.23 -24.86
N GLN A 95 -19.86 -1.83 -24.19
CA GLN A 95 -19.94 -1.83 -22.73
C GLN A 95 -19.76 -3.22 -22.13
N LYS A 96 -20.25 -4.27 -22.80
CA LYS A 96 -20.00 -5.66 -22.39
C LYS A 96 -18.51 -6.00 -22.42
N VAL A 97 -17.80 -5.64 -23.50
CA VAL A 97 -16.36 -5.87 -23.61
C VAL A 97 -15.59 -5.13 -22.52
N GLU A 98 -15.94 -3.87 -22.25
CA GLU A 98 -15.34 -3.10 -21.15
C GLU A 98 -15.61 -3.76 -19.78
N THR A 99 -16.82 -4.28 -19.57
CA THR A 99 -17.18 -4.99 -18.34
C THR A 99 -16.35 -6.27 -18.16
N ASP A 100 -16.11 -7.03 -19.22
CA ASP A 100 -15.25 -8.22 -19.20
C ASP A 100 -13.78 -7.86 -18.86
N GLN A 101 -13.29 -6.71 -19.35
CA GLN A 101 -11.97 -6.19 -19.00
C GLN A 101 -11.90 -5.77 -17.53
N VAL A 102 -12.92 -5.09 -17.01
CA VAL A 102 -13.01 -4.74 -15.59
C VAL A 102 -13.02 -6.01 -14.72
N ALA A 103 -13.79 -7.03 -15.10
CA ALA A 103 -13.80 -8.31 -14.38
C ALA A 103 -12.40 -8.97 -14.35
N THR A 104 -11.67 -8.90 -15.47
CA THR A 104 -10.29 -9.38 -15.56
C THR A 104 -9.37 -8.60 -14.63
N ALA A 105 -9.44 -7.26 -14.65
CA ALA A 105 -8.66 -6.41 -13.75
C ALA A 105 -8.99 -6.67 -12.27
N MET A 106 -10.25 -6.97 -11.94
CA MET A 106 -10.66 -7.33 -10.57
C MET A 106 -10.06 -8.68 -10.14
N HIS A 107 -9.92 -9.64 -11.05
CA HIS A 107 -9.21 -10.89 -10.76
C HIS A 107 -7.72 -10.66 -10.48
N GLU A 108 -7.04 -9.85 -11.28
CA GLU A 108 -5.64 -9.47 -11.04
C GLU A 108 -5.47 -8.70 -9.71
N MET A 109 -6.41 -7.80 -9.41
CA MET A 109 -6.42 -7.06 -8.15
C MET A 109 -6.63 -7.98 -6.95
N SER A 110 -7.51 -8.98 -7.06
CA SER A 110 -7.70 -9.97 -6.00
C SER A 110 -6.43 -10.79 -5.77
N ALA A 111 -5.69 -11.14 -6.83
CA ALA A 111 -4.43 -11.86 -6.71
C ALA A 111 -3.36 -11.01 -6.03
N THR A 112 -3.23 -9.74 -6.41
CA THR A 112 -2.26 -8.81 -5.79
C THR A 112 -2.59 -8.53 -4.32
N VAL A 113 -3.87 -8.40 -3.96
CA VAL A 113 -4.28 -8.29 -2.54
C VAL A 113 -3.86 -9.51 -1.73
N HIS A 114 -4.04 -10.73 -2.27
CA HIS A 114 -3.56 -11.96 -1.61
C HIS A 114 -2.04 -11.98 -1.45
N GLU A 115 -1.29 -11.54 -2.46
CA GLU A 115 0.17 -11.46 -2.39
C GLU A 115 0.63 -10.43 -1.34
N VAL A 116 0.02 -9.26 -1.30
CA VAL A 116 0.29 -8.23 -0.29
C VAL A 116 0.00 -8.76 1.12
N ALA A 117 -1.12 -9.45 1.33
CA ALA A 117 -1.45 -10.05 2.62
C ALA A 117 -0.40 -11.08 3.06
N ARG A 118 0.05 -11.95 2.14
CA ARG A 118 1.11 -12.93 2.40
C ARG A 118 2.44 -12.26 2.73
N ASN A 119 2.81 -11.22 2.00
CA ASN A 119 4.04 -10.46 2.27
C ASN A 119 3.98 -9.76 3.63
N ALA A 120 2.82 -9.22 4.03
CA ALA A 120 2.61 -8.63 5.34
C ALA A 120 2.73 -9.66 6.47
N GLU A 121 2.17 -10.87 6.29
CA GLU A 121 2.32 -11.98 7.24
C GLU A 121 3.80 -12.38 7.39
N GLN A 122 4.51 -12.56 6.28
CA GLN A 122 5.94 -12.89 6.30
C GLN A 122 6.78 -11.80 6.98
N ALA A 123 6.49 -10.53 6.72
CA ALA A 123 7.16 -9.41 7.38
C ALA A 123 6.88 -9.41 8.90
N SER A 124 5.64 -9.71 9.32
CA SER A 124 5.29 -9.83 10.73
C SER A 124 6.04 -10.96 11.42
N VAL A 125 6.19 -12.12 10.76
CA VAL A 125 6.97 -13.25 11.29
C VAL A 125 8.45 -12.87 11.42
N ALA A 126 9.03 -12.28 10.37
CA ALA A 126 10.42 -11.84 10.38
C ALA A 126 10.70 -10.80 11.47
N ALA A 127 9.78 -9.84 11.68
CA ALA A 127 9.88 -8.87 12.77
C ALA A 127 9.81 -9.53 14.15
N SER A 128 8.93 -10.53 14.34
CA SER A 128 8.86 -11.29 15.59
C SER A 128 10.13 -12.09 15.86
N ASP A 129 10.75 -12.66 14.84
CA ASP A 129 11.99 -13.40 14.98
C ASP A 129 13.18 -12.47 15.27
N ALA A 130 13.21 -11.29 14.66
CA ALA A 130 14.19 -10.25 14.99
C ALA A 130 14.07 -9.78 16.45
N ASP A 131 12.86 -9.57 16.97
CA ASP A 131 12.63 -9.22 18.39
C ASP A 131 13.16 -10.32 19.33
N LYS A 132 12.90 -11.59 19.00
CA LYS A 132 13.45 -12.72 19.78
C LYS A 132 14.97 -12.74 19.77
N GLN A 133 15.59 -12.54 18.61
CA GLN A 133 17.05 -12.50 18.48
C GLN A 133 17.66 -11.33 19.24
N ALA A 134 17.03 -10.16 19.21
CA ALA A 134 17.46 -8.99 19.99
C ALA A 134 17.42 -9.28 21.49
N ARG A 135 16.34 -9.89 22.00
CA ARG A 135 16.23 -10.28 23.43
C ARG A 135 17.27 -11.30 23.86
N GLU A 136 17.58 -12.28 23.00
CA GLU A 136 18.65 -13.23 23.29
C GLU A 136 20.02 -12.52 23.30
N GLY A 137 20.24 -11.58 22.39
CA GLY A 137 21.41 -10.70 22.39
C GLY A 137 21.56 -9.91 23.69
N ASP A 138 20.48 -9.29 24.16
CA ASP A 138 20.46 -8.55 25.43
C ASP A 138 20.85 -9.45 26.62
N LYS A 139 20.39 -10.70 26.63
CA LYS A 139 20.75 -11.67 27.66
C LYS A 139 22.25 -11.99 27.63
N VAL A 140 22.81 -12.25 26.44
CA VAL A 140 24.25 -12.51 26.28
C VAL A 140 25.09 -11.30 26.72
N VAL A 141 24.66 -10.09 26.39
CA VAL A 141 25.32 -8.85 26.86
C VAL A 141 25.26 -8.74 28.38
N GLY A 142 24.11 -9.04 28.98
CA GLY A 142 23.96 -9.06 30.44
C GLY A 142 24.89 -10.07 31.12
N GLU A 143 25.04 -11.27 30.56
CA GLU A 143 25.98 -12.28 31.05
C GLU A 143 27.44 -11.83 30.91
N ALA A 144 27.79 -11.17 29.80
CA ALA A 144 29.13 -10.62 29.59
C ALA A 144 29.48 -9.53 30.61
N ILE A 145 28.54 -8.63 30.93
CA ILE A 145 28.72 -7.60 31.96
C ILE A 145 29.01 -8.26 33.32
N GLN A 146 28.24 -9.27 33.72
CA GLN A 146 28.48 -9.99 34.97
C GLN A 146 29.86 -10.65 35.02
N GLN A 147 30.35 -11.20 33.90
CA GLN A 147 31.69 -11.78 33.83
C GLN A 147 32.77 -10.71 33.97
N ILE A 148 32.60 -9.54 33.37
CA ILE A 148 33.52 -8.41 33.49
C ILE A 148 33.59 -7.91 34.93
N GLU A 149 32.46 -7.78 35.63
CA GLU A 149 32.42 -7.39 37.05
C GLU A 149 33.16 -8.39 37.95
N ARG A 150 32.98 -9.70 37.70
CA ARG A 150 33.72 -10.75 38.40
C ARG A 150 35.22 -10.66 38.13
N LEU A 151 35.61 -10.46 36.87
CA LEU A 151 37.01 -10.32 36.49
C LEU A 151 37.64 -9.10 37.18
N ALA A 152 36.97 -7.96 37.20
CA ALA A 152 37.44 -6.76 37.90
C ALA A 152 37.67 -7.02 39.40
N THR A 153 36.78 -7.79 40.03
CA THR A 153 36.91 -8.19 41.43
C THR A 153 38.14 -9.08 41.66
N GLU A 154 38.39 -10.05 40.77
CA GLU A 154 39.58 -10.91 40.89
C GLU A 154 40.89 -10.17 40.60
N VAL A 155 40.88 -9.22 39.68
CA VAL A 155 42.04 -8.34 39.43
C VAL A 155 42.35 -7.51 40.68
N ALA A 156 41.34 -6.95 41.35
CA ALA A 156 41.53 -6.21 42.60
C ALA A 156 42.14 -7.10 43.69
N ARG A 157 41.61 -8.31 43.89
CA ARG A 157 42.18 -9.29 44.84
C ARG A 157 43.62 -9.67 44.53
N SER A 158 43.94 -9.86 43.26
CA SER A 158 45.30 -10.16 42.82
C SER A 158 46.25 -9.00 43.10
N SER A 159 45.81 -7.76 42.91
CA SER A 159 46.58 -6.56 43.26
C SER A 159 46.84 -6.48 44.77
N ASP A 160 45.83 -6.77 45.60
CA ASP A 160 46.00 -6.79 47.06
C ASP A 160 46.99 -7.87 47.50
N ALA A 161 46.92 -9.07 46.91
CA ALA A 161 47.87 -10.14 47.18
C ALA A 161 49.31 -9.77 46.80
N MET A 162 49.50 -9.05 45.69
CA MET A 162 50.82 -8.55 45.27
C MET A 162 51.37 -7.50 46.24
N ASN A 163 50.53 -6.59 46.74
CA ASN A 163 50.93 -5.62 47.77
C ASN A 163 51.36 -6.31 49.07
N VAL A 164 50.67 -7.38 49.47
CA VAL A 164 51.07 -8.18 50.65
C VAL A 164 52.41 -8.87 50.39
N LEU A 165 52.60 -9.47 49.22
CA LEU A 165 53.86 -10.12 48.85
C LEU A 165 55.04 -9.15 48.82
N GLU A 166 54.83 -7.93 48.33
CA GLU A 166 55.83 -6.86 48.36
C GLU A 166 56.24 -6.52 49.81
N GLN A 167 55.27 -6.36 50.71
CA GLN A 167 55.54 -6.09 52.13
C GLN A 167 56.31 -7.23 52.81
N GLU A 168 55.94 -8.48 52.55
CA GLU A 168 56.66 -9.63 53.07
C GLU A 168 58.08 -9.73 52.48
N SER A 169 58.26 -9.40 51.21
CA SER A 169 59.58 -9.35 50.57
C SER A 169 60.47 -8.25 51.18
N ASP A 170 59.92 -7.08 51.49
CA ASP A 170 60.63 -6.00 52.17
C ASP A 170 61.05 -6.39 53.60
N LYS A 171 60.18 -7.13 54.33
CA LYS A 171 60.53 -7.70 55.63
C LYS A 171 61.69 -8.70 55.51
N ILE A 172 61.65 -9.59 54.52
CA ILE A 172 62.75 -10.53 54.25
C ILE A 172 64.04 -9.76 53.94
N GLY A 173 63.96 -8.70 53.12
CA GLY A 173 65.10 -7.81 52.85
C GLY A 173 65.73 -7.24 54.12
N LYS A 174 64.91 -6.71 55.04
CA LYS A 174 65.40 -6.20 56.35
C LYS A 174 66.06 -7.29 57.19
N VAL A 175 65.52 -8.52 57.17
CA VAL A 175 66.14 -9.65 57.86
C VAL A 175 67.49 -10.01 57.21
N MET A 176 67.59 -9.98 55.87
CA MET A 176 68.85 -10.21 55.15
C MET A 176 69.91 -9.17 55.53
N ASP A 177 69.52 -7.90 55.66
CA ASP A 177 70.42 -6.83 56.10
C ASP A 177 70.95 -7.06 57.53
N VAL A 178 70.09 -7.52 58.44
CA VAL A 178 70.52 -7.91 59.80
C VAL A 178 71.48 -9.10 59.75
N ILE A 179 71.21 -10.11 58.91
CA ILE A 179 72.12 -11.26 58.75
C ILE A 179 73.47 -10.81 58.21
N LYS A 180 73.52 -9.91 57.22
CA LYS A 180 74.77 -9.31 56.72
C LYS A 180 75.54 -8.59 57.82
N ALA A 181 74.86 -7.77 58.61
CA ALA A 181 75.48 -7.04 59.71
C ALA A 181 76.05 -7.99 60.78
N VAL A 182 75.31 -9.05 61.14
CA VAL A 182 75.77 -10.07 62.08
C VAL A 182 76.96 -10.86 61.51
N ALA A 183 76.92 -11.24 60.23
CA ALA A 183 78.02 -11.93 59.56
C ALA A 183 79.28 -11.05 59.55
N GLU A 184 79.16 -9.75 59.26
CA GLU A 184 80.28 -8.81 59.29
C GLU A 184 80.86 -8.63 60.68
N GLN A 185 80.00 -8.48 61.70
CA GLN A 185 80.44 -8.45 63.10
C GLN A 185 81.14 -9.75 63.51
N THR A 186 80.62 -10.89 63.08
CA THR A 186 81.21 -12.22 63.34
C THR A 186 82.57 -12.34 62.67
N ASN A 187 82.71 -11.86 61.43
CA ASN A 187 83.97 -11.81 60.71
C ASN A 187 85.02 -10.94 61.42
N LEU A 188 84.62 -9.77 61.93
CA LEU A 188 85.50 -8.89 62.71
C LEU A 188 85.89 -9.49 64.07
N LEU A 189 84.94 -10.11 64.78
CA LEU A 189 85.19 -10.82 66.04
C LEU A 189 86.18 -11.98 65.84
N ALA A 190 85.97 -12.78 64.79
CA ALA A 190 86.83 -13.90 64.43
C ALA A 190 88.25 -13.42 64.06
N LEU A 191 88.37 -12.31 63.33
CA LEU A 191 89.66 -11.70 63.01
C LEU A 191 90.40 -11.26 64.28
N ASN A 192 89.72 -10.58 65.22
CA ASN A 192 90.32 -10.18 66.48
C ASN A 192 90.76 -11.39 67.32
N ALA A 193 89.95 -12.45 67.35
CA ALA A 193 90.30 -13.70 68.03
C ALA A 193 91.51 -14.39 67.39
N ALA A 194 91.62 -14.41 66.06
CA ALA A 194 92.76 -14.96 65.34
C ALA A 194 94.06 -14.18 65.65
N ILE A 195 93.97 -12.84 65.72
CA ILE A 195 95.09 -11.98 66.11
C ILE A 195 95.57 -12.29 67.54
N GLU A 196 94.64 -12.37 68.50
CA GLU A 196 95.01 -12.62 69.90
C GLU A 196 95.51 -14.06 70.12
N ALA A 197 94.96 -15.04 69.38
CA ALA A 197 95.46 -16.40 69.37
C ALA A 197 96.90 -16.49 68.82
N ALA A 198 97.23 -15.73 67.77
CA ALA A 198 98.60 -15.60 67.26
C ALA A 198 99.54 -14.95 68.29
N ARG A 199 99.03 -14.00 69.08
CA ARG A 199 99.78 -13.32 70.14
C ARG A 199 100.13 -14.24 71.33
N ALA A 200 99.28 -15.23 71.62
CA ALA A 200 99.50 -16.24 72.66
C ALA A 200 100.50 -17.36 72.27
N GLY A 201 101.01 -17.37 71.02
CA GLY A 201 102.01 -18.32 70.55
C GLY A 201 101.51 -19.78 70.55
N GLU A 202 102.34 -20.73 71.00
CA GLU A 202 102.01 -22.17 71.00
C GLU A 202 100.75 -22.52 71.83
N ALA A 203 100.44 -21.74 72.87
CA ALA A 203 99.24 -21.96 73.69
C ALA A 203 97.92 -21.58 72.99
N GLY A 204 97.96 -20.74 71.94
CA GLY A 204 96.79 -20.24 71.21
C GLY A 204 96.46 -21.02 69.93
N ARG A 205 97.26 -22.04 69.56
CA ARG A 205 97.22 -22.68 68.23
C ARG A 205 95.88 -23.34 67.89
N GLY A 206 95.23 -23.97 68.88
CA GLY A 206 93.89 -24.55 68.70
C GLY A 206 92.78 -23.49 68.53
N PHE A 207 92.92 -22.34 69.21
CA PHE A 207 91.98 -21.23 69.07
C PHE A 207 92.11 -20.52 67.72
N ALA A 208 93.31 -20.42 67.16
CA ALA A 208 93.54 -19.83 65.84
C ALA A 208 92.80 -20.58 64.72
N VAL A 209 92.83 -21.92 64.73
CA VAL A 209 92.13 -22.74 63.72
C VAL A 209 90.62 -22.53 63.79
N VAL A 210 90.05 -22.50 64.98
CA VAL A 210 88.61 -22.26 65.16
C VAL A 210 88.23 -20.84 64.73
N ALA A 211 89.06 -19.84 65.03
CA ALA A 211 88.83 -18.45 64.61
C ALA A 211 88.83 -18.31 63.07
N ASP A 212 89.76 -18.96 62.36
CA ASP A 212 89.78 -18.93 60.90
C ASP A 212 88.58 -19.66 60.27
N GLU A 213 88.12 -20.78 60.85
CA GLU A 213 86.92 -21.50 60.38
C GLU A 213 85.65 -20.64 60.54
N VAL A 214 85.50 -19.97 61.71
CA VAL A 214 84.38 -19.04 61.98
C VAL A 214 84.44 -17.85 61.03
N ARG A 215 85.63 -17.34 60.71
CA ARG A 215 85.81 -16.27 59.72
C ARG A 215 85.36 -16.70 58.32
N GLY A 216 85.75 -17.90 57.89
CA GLY A 216 85.34 -18.48 56.61
C GLY A 216 83.83 -18.67 56.52
N LEU A 217 83.19 -19.14 57.59
CA LEU A 217 81.72 -19.24 57.69
C LEU A 217 81.04 -17.87 57.56
N ALA A 218 81.52 -16.86 58.29
CA ALA A 218 80.97 -15.51 58.25
C ALA A 218 81.05 -14.89 56.83
N GLN A 219 82.19 -15.06 56.13
CA GLN A 219 82.34 -14.60 54.74
C GLN A 219 81.39 -15.32 53.77
N ARG A 220 81.18 -16.63 53.95
CA ARG A 220 80.22 -17.40 53.14
C ARG A 220 78.78 -16.98 53.37
N THR A 221 78.42 -16.67 54.63
CA THR A 221 77.10 -16.13 54.96
C THR A 221 76.89 -14.79 54.26
N GLN A 222 77.87 -13.88 54.31
CA GLN A 222 77.76 -12.56 53.68
C GLN A 222 77.69 -12.60 52.14
N GLN A 223 78.26 -13.63 51.50
CA GLN A 223 78.12 -13.87 50.05
C GLN A 223 76.78 -14.48 49.63
N SER A 224 76.12 -15.22 50.53
CA SER A 224 74.90 -15.97 50.20
C SER A 224 73.60 -15.21 50.48
N THR A 225 73.72 -14.07 51.14
CA THR A 225 72.67 -13.11 51.49
C THR A 225 72.88 -11.82 50.73
#